data_AF-F3UBZ8-F1
#
_entry.id   AF-F3UBZ8-F1
#
_cell.length_a   1.000
_cell.length_b   1.000
_cell.length_c   1.000
_cell.angle_alpha   90.00
_cell.angle_beta   90.00
_cell.angle_gamma   90.00
#
_symmetry.space_group_name_H-M   'P 1'
#
loop_
_entity.id
_entity.type
_entity.pdbx_description
1 polymer ?
#
loop_
_entity_poly.entity_id
_entity_poly.type
_entity_poly.pdbx_seq_one_letter_code
_entity_poly.pdbx_strand_id
1 'polypeptide(L)' 'MTLLTLILGGLGFGTNHLMGYLERANQANLVGWIENYLLVLLWIIGLSIEMKKERKAPKRLLLIREIS' A
#
# COMPACT_ATOMS: atom_id res chain seq x y z
N MET A 1 -5.19 10.95 0.44
CA MET A 1 -4.23 11.21 1.54
C MET A 1 -4.16 10.07 2.54
N THR A 2 -5.27 9.37 2.83
CA THR A 2 -5.33 8.25 3.78
C THR A 2 -4.46 7.03 3.40
N LEU A 3 -4.38 6.65 2.12
CA LEU A 3 -3.63 5.45 1.72
C LEU A 3 -2.11 5.60 1.87
N LEU A 4 -1.58 6.81 1.62
CA LEU A 4 -0.18 7.15 1.89
C LEU A 4 0.13 7.05 3.38
N THR A 5 -0.77 7.54 4.24
CA THR A 5 -0.64 7.39 5.69
C THR A 5 -0.68 5.93 6.12
N LEU A 6 -1.52 5.10 5.50
CA LEU A 6 -1.54 3.65 5.74
C LEU A 6 -0.22 2.97 5.37
N ILE A 7 0.33 3.31 4.20
CA ILE A 7 1.62 2.76 3.73
C ILE A 7 2.75 3.18 4.66
N LEU A 8 2.82 4.46 5.04
CA LEU A 8 3.85 4.96 5.96
C LEU A 8 3.70 4.38 7.37
N GLY A 9 2.46 4.23 7.85
CA GLY A 9 2.17 3.58 9.14
C GLY A 9 2.57 2.12 9.16
N GLY A 10 2.22 1.35 8.12
CA GLY A 10 2.62 -0.06 7.98
C GLY A 10 4.13 -0.24 7.87
N LEU A 11 4.83 0.64 7.14
CA LEU A 11 6.29 0.64 7.06
C LEU A 11 6.95 0.92 8.41
N GLY A 12 6.48 1.93 9.14
CA GLY A 12 7.02 2.28 10.46
C GLY A 12 6.78 1.16 11.48
N PHE A 13 5.57 0.60 11.52
CA PHE A 13 5.21 -0.47 12.44
C PHE A 13 5.94 -1.78 12.12
N GLY A 14 6.06 -2.14 10.82
CA GLY A 14 6.82 -3.29 10.38
C GLY A 14 8.32 -3.18 10.68
N THR A 15 8.90 -1.98 10.54
CA THR A 15 10.31 -1.73 10.87
C THR A 15 10.57 -1.87 12.37
N ASN A 16 9.66 -1.40 13.21
CA ASN A 16 9.75 -1.57 14.67
C ASN A 16 9.72 -3.06 15.07
N HIS A 17 8.90 -3.88 14.42
CA HIS A 17 8.90 -5.33 14.64
C HIS A 17 10.20 -5.99 14.16
N LEU A 18 10.76 -5.55 13.04
CA LEU A 18 12.06 -6.04 12.56
C LEU A 18 13.19 -5.70 13.53
N MET A 19 13.24 -4.45 14.01
CA MET A 19 14.23 -4.01 14.99
C MET A 19 14.08 -4.77 16.31
N GLY A 20 12.85 -4.94 16.79
CA GLY A 20 12.57 -5.74 17.97
C GLY A 20 12.91 -7.23 17.80
N TYR A 21 12.85 -7.78 16.59
CA TYR A 21 13.33 -9.13 16.31
C TYR A 21 14.87 -9.22 16.33
N LEU A 22 15.55 -8.22 15.78
CA LEU A 22 17.03 -8.14 15.78
C LEU A 22 17.59 -7.96 17.19
N GLU A 23 16.95 -7.15 18.04
CA GLU A 23 17.35 -6.98 19.43
C GLU A 23 17.08 -8.23 20.28
N ARG A 24 15.92 -8.86 20.08
CA ARG A 24 15.56 -10.10 20.76
C ARG A 24 14.79 -10.99 19.82
N ALA A 25 15.47 -12.06 19.38
CA ALA A 25 14.89 -13.04 18.48
C ALA A 25 13.61 -13.64 19.10
N ASN A 26 12.46 -13.13 18.65
CA ASN A 26 11.14 -13.46 19.16
C ASN A 26 10.21 -13.72 17.98
N GLN A 27 9.60 -14.89 17.95
CA GLN A 27 8.73 -15.32 16.85
C GLN A 27 7.57 -14.34 16.61
N ALA A 28 7.03 -13.71 17.66
CA ALA A 28 5.97 -12.71 17.50
C ALA A 28 6.44 -11.46 16.74
N ASN A 29 7.70 -11.05 16.93
CA ASN A 29 8.28 -9.91 16.21
C ASN A 29 8.58 -10.26 14.74
N LEU A 30 8.96 -11.51 14.47
CA LEU A 30 9.14 -12.00 13.10
C LEU A 30 7.82 -12.02 12.33
N VAL A 31 6.77 -12.56 12.94
CA VAL A 31 5.42 -12.60 12.35
C VAL A 31 4.90 -11.17 12.15
N GLY A 32 5.03 -10.30 13.16
CA GLY A 32 4.62 -8.90 13.06
C GLY A 32 5.35 -8.15 11.94
N TRP A 33 6.64 -8.41 11.73
CA TRP A 33 7.37 -7.85 10.60
C TRP A 33 6.80 -8.32 9.25
N ILE A 34 6.58 -9.63 9.09
CA ILE A 34 6.05 -10.21 7.84
C ILE A 34 4.65 -9.67 7.54
N GLU A 35 3.75 -9.68 8.53
CA GLU A 35 2.36 -9.22 8.36
C GLU A 35 2.29 -7.76 7.93
N ASN A 36 3.09 -6.88 8.55
CA ASN A 36 3.06 -5.46 8.25
C ASN A 36 3.63 -5.13 6.86
N TYR A 37 4.69 -5.81 6.44
CA TYR A 37 5.23 -5.63 5.08
C TYR A 37 4.28 -6.21 4.02
N LEU A 38 3.60 -7.33 4.30
CA LEU A 38 2.62 -7.91 3.39
C LEU A 38 1.40 -6.99 3.21
N LEU A 39 0.92 -6.36 4.29
CA LEU A 39 -0.15 -5.37 4.24
C LEU A 39 0.25 -4.15 3.39
N VAL A 40 1.47 -3.64 3.55
CA VAL A 40 1.99 -2.55 2.70
C VAL A 40 1.99 -2.93 1.23
N LEU A 41 2.41 -4.16 0.88
CA LEU A 41 2.37 -4.64 -0.50
C LEU A 41 0.94 -4.69 -1.06
N LEU A 42 -0.02 -5.18 -0.28
CA LEU A 42 -1.44 -5.20 -0.68
C LEU A 42 -1.98 -3.79 -0.92
N TRP A 43 -1.61 -2.81 -0.09
CA TRP A 43 -2.01 -1.42 -0.30
C TRP A 43 -1.39 -0.79 -1.54
N ILE A 44 -0.13 -1.09 -1.86
CA ILE A 44 0.51 -0.64 -3.11
C ILE A 44 -0.18 -1.24 -4.33
N ILE A 45 -0.56 -2.53 -4.27
CA ILE A 45 -1.32 -3.18 -5.35
C ILE A 45 -2.70 -2.54 -5.49
N GLY A 46 -3.41 -2.30 -4.38
CA GLY A 46 -4.70 -1.60 -4.37
C GLY A 46 -4.61 -0.21 -5.01
N LEU A 47 -3.59 0.56 -4.64
CA LEU A 47 -3.32 1.88 -5.22
C LEU A 47 -3.01 1.78 -6.72
N SER A 48 -2.26 0.77 -7.14
CA SER A 48 -1.95 0.52 -8.56
C SER A 48 -3.21 0.19 -9.38
N ILE A 49 -4.15 -0.55 -8.81
CA ILE A 49 -5.44 -0.86 -9.45
C ILE A 49 -6.31 0.39 -9.53
N GLU A 50 -6.39 1.17 -8.46
CA GLU A 50 -7.15 2.43 -8.41
C GLU A 50 -6.63 3.43 -9.45
N MET A 51 -5.31 3.62 -9.54
CA MET A 51 -4.68 4.45 -10.57
C MET A 51 -4.97 3.98 -12.00
N LYS A 52 -5.09 2.66 -12.23
CA LYS A 52 -5.45 2.13 -13.55
C LYS A 52 -6.92 2.38 -13.89
N LYS A 53 -7.81 2.39 -12.89
CA LYS A 53 -9.24 2.69 -13.05
C LYS A 53 -9.46 4.16 -13.39
N GLU A 54 -8.78 5.04 -12.66
CA GLU A 54 -8.75 6.49 -12.90
C GLU A 54 -8.21 6.86 -14.29
N ARG A 55 -7.31 6.06 -14.90
CA ARG A 55 -6.85 6.33 -16.29
C ARG A 55 -7.83 5.92 -17.39
N LYS A 56 -8.82 5.07 -17.10
CA LYS A 56 -9.84 4.65 -18.08
C LYS A 56 -11.02 5.62 -18.15
N ALA A 57 -11.38 6.26 -17.03
CA ALA A 57 -12.41 7.29 -16.96
C ALA A 57 -12.18 8.54 -17.84
N PRO A 58 -10.98 9.17 -17.89
CA PRO A 58 -10.75 10.38 -18.67
C PRO A 58 -10.86 10.13 -20.17
N LYS A 59 -10.50 8.92 -20.65
CA LYS A 59 -10.63 8.58 -22.07
C LYS A 59 -12.09 8.56 -22.52
N ARG A 60 -13.02 8.11 -21.66
CA ARG A 60 -14.45 8.08 -22.00
C ARG A 60 -15.06 9.48 -22.02
N LEU A 61 -14.64 10.37 -21.11
CA LEU A 61 -15.07 11.77 -21.09
C LEU A 61 -14.49 12.61 -22.24
N LEU A 62 -13.25 12.34 -22.66
CA LEU A 62 -12.65 12.99 -23.83
C LEU A 62 -13.31 12.53 -25.13
N LEU A 63 -13.64 11.24 -25.26
CA LEU A 63 -14.39 10.72 -26.42
C LEU A 63 -15.78 11.36 -26.55
N ILE A 64 -16.51 11.59 -25.44
CA ILE A 64 -17.84 12.23 -25.52
C ILE A 64 -17.73 13.71 -25.92
N ARG A 65 -16.63 14.39 -25.58
CA ARG A 65 -16.39 15.79 -25.98
C ARG A 65 -15.97 15.96 -27.44
N GLU A 66 -15.38 14.95 -28.08
CA GLU A 66 -15.02 15.04 -29.52
C GLU A 66 -16.18 14.73 -30.47
N ILE A 67 -17.28 14.16 -29.97
CA ILE A 67 -18.44 13.75 -30.79
C ILE A 67 -19.66 14.69 -30.55
N SER A 68 -19.53 15.73 -29.73
CA SER A 68 -20.55 16.76 -29.45
C SER A 68 -20.16 18.10 -30.03
#